data_AF-A0A6N3EIR2-F1
#
_entry.id   AF-A0A6N3EIR2-F1
#
_cell.length_a   1.000
_cell.length_b   1.000
_cell.length_c   1.000
_cell.angle_alpha   90.00
_cell.angle_beta   90.00
_cell.angle_gamma   90.00
#
_symmetry.space_group_name_H-M   'P 1'
#
loop_
_entity.id
_entity.type
_entity.pdbx_description
1 polymer ?
#
loop_
_entity_poly.entity_id
_entity_poly.type
_entity_poly.pdbx_seq_one_letter_code
_entity_poly.pdbx_strand_id
1 'polypeptide(L)'
;MKRNAIITIDATHAQVTQAFAKQARIFGTSEYKEWRAYCQDFPGAEMVTKTIKKAKNKKNDAKNRTYKKMAEYIDCQENADALKKEFEAQKKLSIVQKSPYRFVLNWFLATFPELKENEDKESEAVAPAADQIEAAEPQELPIAS
;
A
#
# COMPACT_ATOMS: atom_id res chain seq x y z
N MET A 1 -26.79 -0.65 11.41
CA MET A 1 -27.15 -1.62 10.35
C MET A 1 -26.58 -2.98 10.72
N LYS A 2 -27.38 -4.05 10.72
CA LYS A 2 -26.89 -5.42 10.94
C LYS A 2 -25.89 -5.75 9.82
N ARG A 3 -24.69 -6.19 10.18
CA ARG A 3 -23.62 -6.50 9.21
C ARG A 3 -23.86 -7.80 8.42
N ASN A 4 -24.77 -8.65 8.90
CA ASN A 4 -25.11 -9.95 8.35
C ASN A 4 -26.62 -10.06 8.08
N ALA A 5 -27.15 -9.19 7.21
CA ALA A 5 -28.56 -9.22 6.84
C ALA A 5 -28.75 -9.95 5.50
N ILE A 6 -29.90 -10.63 5.33
CA ILE A 6 -30.35 -11.16 4.04
C ILE A 6 -30.76 -9.98 3.16
N ILE A 7 -30.25 -9.94 1.93
CA ILE A 7 -30.64 -8.97 0.91
C ILE A 7 -31.33 -9.74 -0.22
N THR A 8 -32.64 -9.56 -0.36
CA THR A 8 -33.40 -10.15 -1.46
C THR A 8 -32.98 -9.52 -2.78
N ILE A 9 -32.55 -10.34 -3.75
CA ILE A 9 -32.29 -9.89 -5.13
C ILE A 9 -33.52 -10.17 -6.00
N ASP A 10 -34.03 -11.40 -5.88
CA ASP A 10 -35.12 -11.92 -6.69
C ASP A 10 -35.99 -12.86 -5.82
N ALA A 11 -37.19 -13.23 -6.29
CA ALA A 11 -38.08 -14.18 -5.61
C ALA A 11 -37.41 -15.53 -5.32
N THR A 12 -36.36 -15.86 -6.07
CA THR A 12 -35.64 -17.14 -5.99
C THR A 12 -34.23 -17.01 -5.40
N HIS A 13 -33.66 -15.80 -5.34
CA HIS A 13 -32.25 -15.61 -4.96
C HIS A 13 -32.11 -14.60 -3.83
N ALA A 14 -31.55 -15.06 -2.72
CA ALA A 14 -31.28 -14.26 -1.54
C ALA A 14 -29.77 -14.09 -1.35
N GLN A 15 -29.33 -12.85 -1.33
CA GLN A 15 -27.92 -12.53 -1.17
C GLN A 15 -27.53 -12.41 0.29
N VAL A 16 -26.49 -13.14 0.68
CA VAL A 16 -26.03 -13.21 2.07
C VAL A 16 -24.52 -13.07 2.17
N THR A 17 -24.03 -12.73 3.36
CA THR A 17 -22.59 -12.76 3.63
C THR A 17 -22.11 -14.20 3.83
N GLN A 18 -20.82 -14.45 3.58
CA GLN A 18 -20.23 -15.78 3.81
C GLN A 18 -20.39 -16.25 5.27
N ALA A 19 -20.32 -15.31 6.22
CA ALA A 19 -20.52 -15.60 7.64
C ALA A 19 -21.96 -16.04 7.93
N PHE A 20 -22.94 -15.33 7.36
CA PHE A 20 -24.35 -15.68 7.48
C PHE A 20 -24.63 -17.06 6.90
N ALA A 21 -24.14 -17.37 5.70
CA ALA A 21 -24.30 -18.69 5.09
C ALA A 21 -23.73 -19.84 5.93
N LYS A 22 -22.59 -19.61 6.59
CA LYS A 22 -22.02 -20.61 7.52
C LYS A 22 -22.90 -20.81 8.76
N GLN A 23 -23.37 -19.74 9.37
CA GLN A 23 -24.20 -19.81 10.58
C GLN A 23 -25.60 -20.37 10.28
N ALA A 24 -26.19 -20.01 9.14
CA ALA A 24 -27.50 -20.50 8.69
C ALA A 24 -27.54 -21.99 8.36
N ARG A 25 -26.39 -22.67 8.26
CA ARG A 25 -26.31 -24.13 8.13
C ARG A 25 -26.31 -24.85 9.49
N ILE A 26 -26.02 -24.13 10.58
CA ILE A 26 -25.93 -24.69 11.93
C ILE A 26 -27.30 -24.55 12.60
N PHE A 27 -27.88 -25.69 12.98
CA PHE A 27 -29.17 -25.70 13.68
C PHE A 27 -29.07 -24.96 15.03
N GLY A 28 -30.05 -24.11 15.33
CA GLY A 28 -30.14 -23.38 16.59
C GLY A 28 -29.51 -21.98 16.60
N THR A 29 -28.81 -21.58 15.54
CA THR A 29 -28.32 -20.20 15.40
C THR A 29 -29.45 -19.23 15.08
N SER A 30 -29.25 -17.94 15.38
CA SER A 30 -30.17 -16.87 14.98
C SER A 30 -30.39 -16.83 13.47
N GLU A 31 -29.31 -17.01 12.73
CA GLU A 31 -29.26 -16.93 11.27
C GLU A 31 -29.99 -18.10 10.61
N TYR A 32 -29.96 -19.29 11.21
CA TYR A 32 -30.77 -20.43 10.76
C TYR A 32 -32.27 -20.13 10.90
N LYS A 33 -32.68 -19.51 12.00
CA LYS A 33 -34.09 -19.14 12.22
C LYS A 33 -34.54 -18.06 11.23
N GLU A 34 -33.70 -17.04 11.01
CA GLU A 34 -33.95 -15.99 10.02
C GLU A 34 -34.05 -16.57 8.60
N TRP A 35 -33.16 -17.50 8.22
CA TRP A 35 -33.23 -18.18 6.92
C TRP A 35 -34.48 -19.06 6.77
N ARG A 36 -34.87 -19.78 7.83
CA ARG A 36 -36.08 -20.61 7.81
C ARG A 36 -37.35 -19.78 7.66
N ALA A 37 -37.44 -18.63 8.34
CA ALA A 37 -38.56 -17.71 8.16
C ALA A 37 -38.60 -17.19 6.72
N TYR A 38 -37.44 -16.79 6.17
CA TYR A 38 -37.34 -16.35 4.78
C TYR A 38 -37.79 -17.42 3.77
N CYS A 39 -37.44 -18.69 3.97
CA CYS A 39 -37.89 -19.78 3.12
C CYS A 39 -39.40 -20.09 3.24
N GLN A 40 -40.10 -19.63 4.30
CA GLN A 40 -41.56 -19.77 4.39
C GLN A 40 -42.27 -18.84 3.41
N ASP A 41 -41.77 -17.61 3.28
CA ASP A 41 -42.30 -16.62 2.34
C ASP A 41 -41.87 -16.92 0.90
N PHE A 42 -40.66 -17.47 0.71
CA PHE A 42 -40.08 -17.80 -0.59
C PHE A 42 -39.69 -19.29 -0.67
N PRO A 43 -40.66 -20.19 -0.93
CA PRO A 43 -40.40 -21.61 -1.08
C PRO A 43 -39.54 -21.86 -2.32
N GLY A 44 -38.28 -22.25 -2.10
CA GLY A 44 -37.29 -22.47 -3.17
C GLY A 44 -36.21 -21.39 -3.28
N ALA A 45 -36.15 -20.43 -2.35
CA ALA A 45 -35.07 -19.47 -2.34
C ALA A 45 -33.69 -20.11 -2.08
N GLU A 46 -32.69 -19.73 -2.86
CA GLU A 46 -31.31 -20.15 -2.69
C GLU A 46 -30.43 -19.04 -2.09
N MET A 47 -29.49 -19.44 -1.22
CA MET A 47 -28.51 -18.52 -0.62
C MET A 47 -27.36 -18.27 -1.58
N VAL A 48 -27.26 -17.05 -2.11
CA VAL A 48 -26.16 -16.61 -2.96
C VAL A 48 -25.16 -15.79 -2.13
N THR A 49 -23.92 -16.25 -2.02
CA THR A 49 -22.88 -15.52 -1.28
C THR A 49 -22.18 -14.51 -2.18
N LYS A 50 -22.11 -13.24 -1.74
CA LYS A 50 -21.24 -12.26 -2.42
C LYS A 50 -19.78 -12.61 -2.15
N THR A 51 -19.10 -13.13 -3.17
CA THR A 51 -17.64 -13.19 -3.15
C THR A 51 -17.11 -11.83 -3.58
N ILE A 52 -16.57 -11.07 -2.63
CA ILE A 52 -15.83 -9.84 -2.94
C ILE A 52 -14.60 -10.26 -3.74
N LYS A 53 -14.54 -9.88 -5.02
CA LYS A 53 -13.37 -10.10 -5.86
C LYS A 53 -12.19 -9.34 -5.24
N LYS A 54 -11.25 -10.05 -4.63
CA LYS A 54 -9.97 -9.47 -4.25
C LYS A 54 -9.22 -9.19 -5.55
N ALA A 55 -8.83 -7.95 -5.79
CA ALA A 55 -7.96 -7.60 -6.91
C ALA A 55 -6.65 -8.40 -6.75
N LYS A 56 -6.43 -9.40 -7.61
CA LYS A 56 -5.30 -10.35 -7.53
C LYS A 56 -3.93 -9.66 -7.71
N ASN A 57 -3.94 -8.46 -8.31
CA ASN A 57 -2.75 -7.65 -8.55
C ASN A 57 -2.85 -6.27 -7.87
N LYS A 58 -3.34 -6.20 -6.62
CA LYS A 58 -3.12 -5.00 -5.82
C LYS A 58 -1.67 -5.03 -5.37
N LYS A 59 -0.78 -4.42 -6.15
CA LYS A 59 0.61 -4.15 -5.76
C LYS A 59 0.59 -3.58 -4.34
N ASN A 60 1.44 -4.14 -3.48
CA ASN A 60 1.46 -3.80 -2.06
C ASN A 60 2.30 -2.55 -1.83
N ASP A 61 2.07 -1.50 -2.62
CA ASP A 61 2.88 -0.27 -2.62
C ASP A 61 2.88 0.40 -1.25
N ALA A 62 1.82 0.17 -0.47
CA ALA A 62 1.71 0.64 0.90
C ALA A 62 2.72 -0.02 1.87
N LYS A 63 3.18 -1.26 1.61
CA LYS A 63 4.14 -1.95 2.50
C LYS A 63 5.58 -1.48 2.34
N ASN A 64 5.95 -1.00 1.15
CA ASN A 64 7.32 -0.59 0.85
C ASN A 64 7.60 0.89 1.15
N ARG A 65 6.56 1.69 1.43
CA ARG A 65 6.70 3.10 1.81
C ARG A 65 6.72 3.19 3.34
N THR A 66 7.85 2.95 4.00
CA THR A 66 7.98 3.20 5.45
C THR A 66 8.86 4.42 5.70
N TYR A 67 8.79 5.03 6.89
CA TYR A 67 9.70 6.12 7.25
C TYR A 67 11.17 5.74 7.08
N LYS A 68 11.52 4.47 7.38
CA LYS A 68 12.88 3.95 7.20
C LYS A 68 13.30 3.99 5.73
N LYS A 69 12.42 3.58 4.81
CA LYS A 69 12.69 3.62 3.37
C LYS A 69 12.77 5.04 2.80
N MET A 70 11.99 5.98 3.32
CA MET A 70 12.11 7.40 2.96
C MET A 70 13.44 7.99 3.42
N ALA A 71 13.86 7.68 4.65
CA ALA A 71 15.15 8.11 5.17
C ALA A 71 16.31 7.53 4.35
N GLU A 72 16.31 6.21 4.11
CA GLU A 72 17.32 5.56 3.24
C GLU A 72 17.42 6.23 1.87
N TYR A 73 16.30 6.62 1.27
CA TYR A 73 16.30 7.33 -0.02
C TYR A 73 16.88 8.75 0.06
N ILE A 74 16.55 9.50 1.12
CA ILE A 74 17.07 10.85 1.36
C ILE A 74 18.59 10.81 1.59
N ASP A 75 19.09 9.79 2.29
CA ASP A 75 20.51 9.61 2.57
C ASP A 75 21.36 9.38 1.31
N CYS A 76 20.75 8.86 0.23
CA CYS A 76 21.41 8.66 -1.05
C CYS A 76 21.44 9.92 -1.94
N GLN A 77 20.78 11.00 -1.55
CA GLN A 77 20.75 12.24 -2.34
C GLN A 77 21.97 13.13 -2.02
N GLU A 78 22.45 13.90 -3.01
CA GLU A 78 23.59 14.82 -2.82
C GLU A 78 23.30 15.93 -1.79
N ASN A 79 22.02 16.28 -1.61
CA ASN A 79 21.53 17.27 -0.63
C ASN A 79 20.95 16.61 0.64
N ALA A 80 21.44 15.43 1.02
CA ALA A 80 20.92 14.63 2.13
C ALA A 80 20.76 15.43 3.44
N ASP A 81 21.74 16.24 3.83
CA ASP A 81 21.71 16.99 5.10
C ASP A 81 20.57 18.02 5.18
N ALA A 82 20.27 18.70 4.06
CA ALA A 82 19.18 19.65 3.99
C ALA A 82 17.82 18.93 4.02
N LEU A 83 17.69 17.87 3.22
CA LEU A 83 16.46 17.08 3.14
C LEU A 83 16.13 16.33 4.44
N LYS A 84 17.14 15.85 5.18
CA LYS A 84 16.96 15.26 6.51
C LYS A 84 16.33 16.25 7.48
N LYS A 85 16.80 17.50 7.49
CA LYS A 85 16.25 18.56 8.36
C LYS A 85 14.79 18.85 8.03
N GLU A 86 14.45 18.93 6.75
CA GLU A 86 13.07 19.13 6.31
C GLU A 86 12.18 17.93 6.65
N PHE A 87 12.68 16.70 6.47
CA PHE A 87 11.96 15.48 6.83
C PHE A 87 11.65 15.41 8.32
N GLU A 88 12.59 15.79 9.19
CA GLU A 88 12.35 15.87 10.63
C GLU A 88 11.35 16.98 11.00
N ALA A 89 11.43 18.15 10.35
CA ALA A 89 10.46 19.22 10.53
C ALA A 89 9.05 18.76 10.14
N GLN A 90 8.92 18.08 9.00
CA GLN A 90 7.66 17.52 8.52
C GLN A 90 7.09 16.47 9.47
N LYS A 91 7.94 15.61 10.05
CA LYS A 91 7.52 14.66 11.10
C LYS A 91 6.96 15.39 12.32
N LYS A 92 7.59 16.47 12.79
CA LYS A 92 7.09 17.27 13.92
C LYS A 92 5.75 17.93 13.61
N LEU A 93 5.60 18.51 12.43
CA LEU A 93 4.34 19.12 11.97
C LEU A 93 3.21 18.09 11.83
N SER A 94 3.55 16.87 11.41
CA SER A 94 2.58 15.82 11.15
C SER A 94 1.84 15.32 12.39
N ILE A 95 2.40 15.50 13.59
CA ILE A 95 1.80 15.04 14.86
C ILE A 95 0.41 15.64 15.08
N VAL A 96 0.20 16.88 14.63
CA VAL A 96 -1.07 17.60 14.76
C VAL A 96 -2.12 17.08 13.77
N GLN A 97 -1.70 16.38 12.71
CA GLN A 97 -2.58 15.93 11.64
C GLN A 97 -3.27 14.60 11.97
N LYS A 98 -4.46 14.38 11.41
CA LYS A 98 -5.24 13.13 11.57
C LYS A 98 -4.48 11.88 11.11
N SER A 99 -3.57 12.02 10.15
CA SER A 99 -2.70 10.94 9.71
C SER A 99 -1.27 11.46 9.51
N PRO A 100 -0.42 11.38 10.55
CA PRO A 100 0.93 11.91 10.53
C PRO A 100 1.76 11.33 9.37
N TYR A 101 1.71 10.02 9.22
CA TYR A 101 2.44 9.32 8.17
C TYR A 101 2.01 9.70 6.75
N ARG A 102 0.69 9.85 6.48
CA ARG A 102 0.23 10.26 5.14
C ARG A 102 0.68 11.68 4.80
N PHE A 103 0.76 12.57 5.80
CA PHE A 103 1.21 13.95 5.61
C PHE A 103 2.68 14.01 5.19
N VAL A 104 3.55 13.25 5.87
CA VAL A 104 4.97 13.17 5.51
C VAL A 104 5.16 12.47 4.16
N LEU A 105 4.41 11.38 3.90
CA LEU A 105 4.45 10.68 2.62
C LEU A 105 4.07 11.60 1.45
N ASN A 106 3.01 12.40 1.60
CA ASN A 106 2.57 13.30 0.54
C ASN A 106 3.61 14.39 0.25
N TRP A 107 4.26 14.92 1.28
CA TRP A 107 5.39 15.83 1.11
C TRP A 107 6.54 15.14 0.36
N PHE A 108 6.94 13.95 0.78
CA PHE A 108 8.03 13.20 0.13
C PHE A 108 7.74 12.93 -1.36
N LEU A 109 6.51 12.55 -1.72
CA LEU A 109 6.10 12.36 -3.11
C LEU A 109 5.98 13.67 -3.91
N ALA A 110 5.83 14.81 -3.25
CA ALA A 110 5.84 16.13 -3.89
C ALA A 110 7.27 16.64 -4.12
N THR A 111 8.19 16.35 -3.19
CA THR A 111 9.62 16.64 -3.31
C THR A 111 10.29 15.78 -4.38
N PHE A 112 9.87 14.52 -4.49
CA PHE A 112 10.37 13.56 -5.48
C PHE A 112 9.25 13.09 -6.40
N PRO A 113 8.77 13.94 -7.34
CA PRO A 113 7.71 13.56 -8.27
C PRO A 113 8.12 12.41 -9.18
N GLU A 114 9.42 12.21 -9.43
CA GLU A 114 9.94 11.07 -10.20
C GLU A 114 9.55 9.72 -9.58
N LEU A 115 9.49 9.61 -8.26
CA LEU A 115 9.03 8.40 -7.57
C LEU A 115 7.53 8.14 -7.72
N LYS A 116 6.78 9.14 -8.19
CA LYS A 116 5.36 9.02 -8.55
C LYS A 116 5.19 8.54 -9.98
N GLU A 117 6.14 8.83 -10.87
CA GLU A 117 6.08 8.50 -12.30
C GLU A 117 6.70 7.13 -12.62
N ASN A 118 7.48 6.54 -11.70
CA ASN A 118 7.90 5.14 -11.75
C ASN A 118 6.75 4.14 -11.44
N GLU A 119 5.50 4.49 -11.77
CA GLU A 119 4.42 3.49 -11.87
C GLU A 119 4.49 2.72 -13.19
N ASP A 120 5.23 3.22 -14.20
CA ASP A 120 5.29 2.66 -15.57
C ASP A 120 6.67 2.30 -16.12
N LYS A 121 7.78 2.55 -15.42
CA LYS A 121 9.12 2.11 -15.87
C LYS A 121 9.79 1.16 -14.90
N GLU A 122 9.79 -0.09 -15.34
CA GLU A 122 10.65 -1.17 -14.91
C GLU A 122 12.12 -0.73 -14.88
N SER A 123 12.85 -1.31 -13.93
CA SER A 123 14.30 -1.30 -13.74
C SER A 123 15.17 -0.67 -14.83
N GLU A 124 15.98 0.31 -14.46
CA GLU A 124 17.34 0.36 -15.02
C GLU A 124 18.33 0.68 -13.89
N ALA A 125 19.17 -0.32 -13.61
CA ALA A 125 20.33 -0.18 -12.76
C ALA A 125 21.33 0.75 -13.45
N VAL A 126 21.86 1.74 -12.73
CA VAL A 126 23.13 2.37 -13.07
C VAL A 126 23.95 2.50 -11.80
N ALA A 127 24.76 1.47 -11.55
CA ALA A 127 26.10 1.68 -11.03
C ALA A 127 26.94 2.34 -12.14
N PRO A 128 27.85 3.25 -11.79
CA PRO A 128 29.23 3.02 -12.17
C PRO A 128 30.10 3.12 -10.92
N ALA A 129 30.80 2.05 -10.57
CA ALA A 129 32.15 1.78 -11.09
C ALA A 129 33.16 2.77 -10.50
N ALA A 130 33.86 2.28 -9.48
CA ALA A 130 35.13 2.80 -9.03
C ALA A 130 36.12 2.78 -10.19
N ASP A 131 36.62 3.96 -10.56
CA ASP A 131 37.81 4.09 -11.40
C ASP A 131 38.94 4.67 -10.54
N GLN A 132 39.79 3.73 -10.12
CA GLN A 132 41.24 3.83 -9.91
C GLN A 132 41.80 5.27 -9.89
N ILE A 133 42.10 5.78 -8.69
CA ILE A 133 43.08 6.86 -8.55
C ILE A 133 44.46 6.20 -8.62
N GLU A 134 44.99 6.12 -9.84
CA GLU A 134 46.38 5.79 -10.11
C GLU A 134 47.25 6.94 -9.59
N ALA A 135 47.71 6.80 -8.34
CA ALA A 135 48.69 7.68 -7.72
C ALA A 135 50.07 7.04 -7.81
N ALA A 136 50.73 7.23 -8.94
CA ALA A 136 52.18 7.05 -9.06
C ALA A 136 52.78 8.20 -9.86
N GLU A 137 53.74 8.87 -9.21
CA GLU A 137 54.79 9.71 -9.78
C GLU A 137 54.48 11.20 -10.08
N PRO A 138 54.88 12.12 -9.18
CA PRO A 138 55.31 13.45 -9.59
C PRO A 138 56.82 13.41 -9.86
N GLN A 139 57.27 14.02 -10.97
CA GLN A 139 58.33 15.04 -11.05
C GLN A 139 58.79 15.22 -12.52
N GLU A 140 58.12 16.10 -13.27
CA GLU A 140 58.81 16.88 -14.31
C GLU A 140 59.19 18.22 -13.69
N LEU A 141 60.40 18.74 -13.93
CA LEU A 141 60.73 19.79 -14.90
C LEU A 141 62.17 20.28 -14.59
N PRO A 142 62.83 21.11 -15.42
CA PRO A 142 63.08 20.98 -16.84
C PRO A 142 64.57 21.19 -17.19
N ILE A 143 64.88 20.91 -18.44
CA ILE A 143 66.15 21.09 -19.14
C ILE A 143 66.56 22.57 -19.15
N ALA A 144 67.84 22.87 -18.93
CA ALA A 144 68.46 24.15 -19.31
C ALA A 144 69.82 23.88 -19.98
N SER A 145 70.03 24.62 -21.06
CA SER A 145 71.08 24.62 -22.09
C SER A 145 72.52 24.34 -21.69
#